data_AF-A0A972QAU7-F1
#
_entry.id   AF-A0A972QAU7-F1
#
_cell.length_a   1.000
_cell.length_b   1.000
_cell.length_c   1.000
_cell.angle_alpha   90.00
_cell.angle_beta   90.00
_cell.angle_gamma   90.00
#
_symmetry.space_group_name_H-M   'P 1'
#
loop_
_entity.id
_entity.type
_entity.pdbx_description
1 polymer ?
#
loop_
_entity_poly.entity_id
_entity_poly.type
_entity_poly.pdbx_seq_one_letter_code
_entity_poly.pdbx_strand_id
1 'polypeptide(L)'
;MICSDPDTIDYLEHRVGEKQFVPKKTFERRALEGNVESMIFLKTYGNKNITAYVGFIDLYNFSTIVKGKSPQEIGDYLNPFLTKTIDIICNRSALVDKMIGDEIMFILPEHEEDKYAPHILFLGQIMGALHDLAFELEPKYRFRIGLSYGKVNVYHLKGKGYSEWSIIGEPVHIAKRLLGVEKLIDPNPVCGAFGLSINGKSFHDPKKILKARLGIIAGFASRFTHEIMPETKLKGVGNVNWAYLYPKKAGGIIMTTEELWQEWEEHYSKLGIDKKRICRDGIINMEAYSTASMKILFIMRDVNKWEGGDLREMLKNGPKYQMWHVVARWTAGILNNFPPFTDIDNYETMKDAIIKIATINLKKASGGPSSNMSVINAYAFQDCSLLREQIEAINPNIVMACGTFDILIWLLELKVNPDEPNSDPVYDEQRKIWVVPFRHPARVNNESTYSELNSIFNKLSIPK
;
A
#
# COMPACT_ATOMS: atom_id res chain seq x y z
N MET A 1 -23.39 2.92 -46.53
CA MET A 1 -24.07 1.63 -46.75
C MET A 1 -23.61 0.72 -45.62
N ILE A 2 -24.37 0.63 -44.54
CA ILE A 2 -24.00 -0.20 -43.37
C ILE A 2 -24.45 -1.62 -43.73
N CYS A 3 -23.48 -2.51 -43.94
CA CYS A 3 -23.78 -3.91 -44.16
C CYS A 3 -24.04 -4.53 -42.79
N SER A 4 -25.32 -4.65 -42.42
CA SER A 4 -25.73 -5.41 -41.24
C SER A 4 -25.27 -6.85 -41.41
N ASP A 5 -24.65 -7.42 -40.37
CA ASP A 5 -24.17 -8.79 -40.47
C ASP A 5 -25.36 -9.77 -40.65
N PRO A 6 -25.13 -10.92 -41.32
CA PRO A 6 -26.20 -11.84 -41.67
C PRO A 6 -27.00 -12.37 -40.47
N ASP A 7 -26.40 -12.47 -39.28
CA ASP A 7 -27.08 -12.99 -38.09
C ASP A 7 -28.04 -11.94 -37.51
N THR A 8 -27.70 -10.65 -37.63
CA THR A 8 -28.61 -9.54 -37.29
C THR A 8 -29.80 -9.48 -38.25
N ILE A 9 -29.58 -9.72 -39.56
CA ILE A 9 -30.67 -9.77 -40.54
C ILE A 9 -31.60 -10.97 -40.26
N ASP A 10 -31.05 -12.16 -40.02
CA ASP A 10 -31.82 -13.37 -39.69
C ASP A 10 -32.66 -13.21 -38.40
N TYR A 11 -32.12 -12.50 -37.39
CA TYR A 11 -32.87 -12.17 -36.17
C TYR A 11 -34.02 -11.19 -36.42
N LEU A 12 -33.80 -10.17 -37.25
CA LEU A 12 -34.81 -9.18 -37.60
C LEU A 12 -35.94 -9.81 -38.44
N GLU A 13 -35.61 -10.63 -39.43
CA GLU A 13 -36.56 -11.41 -40.25
C GLU A 13 -37.44 -12.33 -39.39
N HIS A 14 -36.88 -12.89 -38.31
CA HIS A 14 -37.65 -13.67 -37.34
C HIS A 14 -38.62 -12.83 -36.51
N ARG A 15 -38.21 -11.63 -36.09
CA ARG A 15 -39.05 -10.72 -35.31
C ARG A 15 -40.22 -10.17 -36.11
N VAL A 16 -40.07 -10.03 -37.43
CA VAL A 16 -41.17 -9.63 -38.34
C VAL A 16 -41.98 -10.81 -38.88
N GLY A 17 -41.63 -12.05 -38.50
CA GLY A 17 -42.40 -13.25 -38.81
C GLY A 17 -42.17 -13.83 -40.21
N GLU A 18 -41.16 -13.36 -40.94
CA GLU A 18 -40.83 -13.83 -42.29
C GLU A 18 -40.05 -15.16 -42.26
N LYS A 19 -39.37 -15.48 -41.15
CA LYS A 19 -38.59 -16.71 -40.98
C LYS A 19 -38.60 -17.21 -39.53
N GLN A 20 -38.52 -18.53 -39.31
CA GLN A 20 -38.35 -19.07 -37.96
C GLN A 20 -36.86 -19.18 -37.62
N PHE A 21 -36.36 -18.36 -36.67
CA PHE A 21 -34.96 -18.41 -36.27
C PHE A 21 -34.68 -19.68 -35.46
N VAL A 22 -33.74 -20.49 -35.94
CA VAL A 22 -33.15 -21.59 -35.18
C VAL A 22 -31.75 -21.12 -34.75
N PRO A 23 -31.50 -20.87 -33.45
CA PRO A 23 -30.21 -20.36 -33.02
C PRO A 23 -29.09 -21.31 -33.44
N LYS A 24 -28.14 -20.83 -34.25
CA LYS A 24 -26.85 -21.52 -34.42
C LYS A 24 -26.21 -21.61 -33.03
N LYS A 25 -25.74 -22.81 -32.65
CA LYS A 25 -25.21 -23.12 -31.31
C LYS A 25 -24.36 -21.96 -30.79
N THR A 26 -24.82 -21.41 -29.68
CA THR A 26 -24.27 -20.26 -28.97
C THR A 26 -22.80 -20.47 -28.66
N PHE A 27 -21.99 -19.43 -28.88
CA PHE A 27 -20.60 -19.38 -28.43
C PHE A 27 -20.50 -19.73 -26.95
N GLU A 28 -19.75 -20.78 -26.61
CA GLU A 28 -19.40 -21.14 -25.24
C GLU A 28 -18.18 -20.33 -24.82
N ARG A 29 -18.38 -19.14 -24.23
CA ARG A 29 -17.32 -18.44 -23.48
C ARG A 29 -17.86 -17.94 -22.16
N ARG A 30 -17.15 -18.26 -21.06
CA ARG A 30 -17.58 -18.02 -19.67
C ARG A 30 -16.65 -17.03 -18.98
N ALA A 31 -17.16 -16.32 -17.98
CA ALA A 31 -16.44 -15.23 -17.32
C ALA A 31 -15.11 -15.68 -16.65
N LEU A 32 -15.07 -16.83 -15.95
CA LEU A 32 -13.80 -17.41 -15.46
C LEU A 32 -12.88 -17.96 -16.58
N GLU A 33 -13.45 -18.36 -17.72
CA GLU A 33 -12.69 -18.89 -18.87
C GLU A 33 -12.04 -17.78 -19.71
N GLY A 34 -12.58 -16.55 -19.66
CA GLY A 34 -12.08 -15.40 -20.43
C GLY A 34 -10.83 -14.73 -19.85
N ASN A 35 -10.48 -15.02 -18.59
CA ASN A 35 -9.41 -14.33 -17.87
C ASN A 35 -8.02 -14.99 -17.98
N VAL A 36 -7.91 -16.14 -18.65
CA VAL A 36 -6.64 -16.88 -18.79
C VAL A 36 -6.54 -17.40 -20.22
N GLU A 37 -5.42 -17.17 -20.90
CA GLU A 37 -5.21 -17.61 -22.30
C GLU A 37 -5.17 -19.14 -22.50
N SER A 38 -5.51 -19.97 -21.51
CA SER A 38 -5.49 -21.43 -21.70
C SER A 38 -6.37 -22.25 -20.75
N MET A 39 -6.67 -23.47 -21.17
CA MET A 39 -7.35 -24.58 -20.45
C MET A 39 -6.77 -24.96 -19.07
N ILE A 40 -5.78 -24.24 -18.54
CA ILE A 40 -5.02 -24.63 -17.34
C ILE A 40 -5.82 -24.42 -16.06
N PHE A 41 -6.53 -23.29 -15.90
CA PHE A 41 -7.29 -23.01 -14.67
C PHE A 41 -8.33 -24.09 -14.35
N LEU A 42 -9.17 -24.45 -15.32
CA LEU A 42 -10.20 -25.48 -15.12
C LEU A 42 -9.61 -26.86 -14.87
N LYS A 43 -8.51 -27.21 -15.52
CA LYS A 43 -7.79 -28.46 -15.22
C LYS A 43 -7.26 -28.47 -13.78
N THR A 44 -6.80 -27.32 -13.31
CA THR A 44 -6.22 -27.17 -11.98
C THR A 44 -7.29 -27.16 -10.88
N TYR A 45 -8.36 -26.37 -11.02
CA TYR A 45 -9.32 -26.11 -9.93
C TYR A 45 -10.78 -26.50 -10.22
N GLY A 46 -11.15 -26.80 -11.46
CA GLY A 46 -12.54 -27.08 -11.84
C GLY A 46 -13.15 -28.27 -11.08
N ASN A 47 -14.36 -28.09 -10.55
CA ASN A 47 -15.11 -29.05 -9.73
C ASN A 47 -14.37 -29.48 -8.45
N LYS A 48 -13.43 -28.67 -7.95
CA LYS A 48 -12.69 -28.94 -6.72
C LYS A 48 -13.09 -27.97 -5.61
N ASN A 49 -12.97 -28.46 -4.39
CA ASN A 49 -12.92 -27.61 -3.22
C ASN A 49 -11.52 -27.03 -3.11
N ILE A 50 -11.45 -25.70 -3.09
CA ILE A 50 -10.20 -24.96 -2.97
C ILE A 50 -10.32 -23.97 -1.83
N THR A 51 -9.19 -23.55 -1.30
CA THR A 51 -9.14 -22.47 -0.34
C THR A 51 -8.83 -21.18 -1.11
N ALA A 52 -9.59 -20.11 -0.88
CA ALA A 52 -9.48 -18.91 -1.69
C ALA A 52 -9.94 -17.65 -0.95
N TYR A 53 -9.45 -16.52 -1.43
CA TYR A 53 -10.05 -15.22 -1.15
C TYR A 53 -11.17 -14.94 -2.14
N VAL A 54 -12.28 -14.42 -1.64
CA VAL A 54 -13.43 -13.98 -2.44
C VAL A 54 -13.63 -12.50 -2.20
N GLY A 55 -13.81 -11.74 -3.27
CA GLY A 55 -14.02 -10.30 -3.21
C GLY A 55 -15.20 -9.82 -4.03
N PHE A 56 -15.87 -8.79 -3.52
CA PHE A 56 -16.87 -8.00 -4.22
C PHE A 56 -16.45 -6.53 -4.18
N ILE A 57 -16.63 -5.82 -5.29
CA ILE A 57 -16.39 -4.38 -5.40
C ILE A 57 -17.65 -3.76 -5.99
N ASP A 58 -18.26 -2.80 -5.28
CA ASP A 58 -19.60 -2.29 -5.57
C ASP A 58 -19.63 -0.75 -5.50
N LEU A 59 -20.20 -0.09 -6.51
CA LEU A 59 -20.27 1.37 -6.54
C LEU A 59 -21.26 1.89 -5.48
N TYR A 60 -20.85 2.94 -4.78
CA TYR A 60 -21.71 3.60 -3.83
C TYR A 60 -22.75 4.48 -4.52
N ASN A 61 -24.01 4.35 -4.12
CA ASN A 61 -25.15 5.13 -4.64
C ASN A 61 -25.33 5.06 -6.17
N PHE A 62 -24.85 4.00 -6.84
CA PHE A 62 -24.98 3.84 -8.29
C PHE A 62 -26.40 4.06 -8.81
N SER A 63 -27.40 3.37 -8.25
CA SER A 63 -28.81 3.50 -8.64
C SER A 63 -29.33 4.93 -8.57
N THR A 64 -28.84 5.72 -7.60
CA THR A 64 -29.18 7.15 -7.47
C THR A 64 -28.50 7.97 -8.56
N ILE A 65 -27.22 7.70 -8.84
CA ILE A 65 -26.40 8.40 -9.85
C ILE A 65 -26.93 8.16 -11.28
N VAL A 66 -27.50 6.99 -11.55
CA VAL A 66 -28.01 6.64 -12.89
C VAL A 66 -29.50 6.86 -13.08
N LYS A 67 -30.21 7.31 -12.05
CA LYS A 67 -31.65 7.55 -12.13
C LYS A 67 -31.97 8.54 -13.25
N GLY A 68 -32.79 8.10 -14.21
CA GLY A 68 -33.22 8.92 -15.35
C GLY A 68 -32.22 9.01 -16.51
N LYS A 69 -31.07 8.34 -16.43
CA LYS A 69 -30.12 8.23 -17.54
C LYS A 69 -30.56 7.18 -18.57
N SER A 70 -30.23 7.42 -19.83
CA SER A 70 -30.39 6.45 -20.91
C SER A 70 -29.42 5.27 -20.76
N PRO A 71 -29.69 4.10 -21.35
CA PRO A 71 -28.78 2.95 -21.31
C PRO A 71 -27.34 3.28 -21.76
N GLN A 72 -27.18 4.15 -22.76
CA GLN A 72 -25.86 4.57 -23.23
C GLN A 72 -25.11 5.38 -22.16
N GLU A 73 -25.76 6.35 -21.54
CA GLU A 73 -25.16 7.16 -20.47
C GLU A 73 -24.81 6.33 -19.22
N ILE A 74 -25.55 5.26 -18.95
CA ILE A 74 -25.23 4.28 -17.90
C ILE A 74 -23.97 3.51 -18.27
N GLY A 75 -23.88 3.03 -19.50
CA GLY A 75 -22.68 2.36 -20.03
C GLY A 75 -21.45 3.26 -19.97
N ASP A 76 -21.57 4.50 -20.43
CA ASP A 76 -20.48 5.49 -20.42
C ASP A 76 -20.04 5.87 -18.99
N TYR A 77 -20.96 5.83 -18.02
CA TYR A 77 -20.64 6.00 -16.61
C TYR A 77 -19.90 4.78 -16.03
N LEU A 78 -20.33 3.56 -16.35
CA LEU A 78 -19.73 2.34 -15.79
C LEU A 78 -18.36 2.02 -16.38
N ASN A 79 -18.17 2.25 -17.68
CA ASN A 79 -17.02 1.75 -18.42
C ASN A 79 -15.66 2.12 -17.80
N PRO A 80 -15.38 3.38 -17.42
CA PRO A 80 -14.08 3.76 -16.83
C PRO A 80 -13.77 3.07 -15.50
N PHE A 81 -14.79 2.81 -14.68
CA PHE A 81 -14.63 2.14 -13.40
C PHE A 81 -14.44 0.63 -13.59
N LEU A 82 -15.31 0.01 -14.39
CA LEU A 82 -15.28 -1.44 -14.59
C LEU A 82 -13.99 -1.89 -15.28
N THR A 83 -13.54 -1.21 -16.34
CA THR A 83 -12.32 -1.61 -17.07
C THR A 83 -11.08 -1.53 -16.18
N LYS A 84 -10.87 -0.40 -15.50
CA LYS A 84 -9.71 -0.21 -14.60
C LYS A 84 -9.72 -1.19 -13.43
N THR A 85 -10.90 -1.48 -12.87
CA THR A 85 -11.04 -2.44 -11.77
C THR A 85 -10.72 -3.86 -12.23
N ILE A 86 -11.21 -4.25 -13.41
CA ILE A 86 -10.88 -5.55 -14.03
C ILE A 86 -9.38 -5.66 -14.29
N ASP A 87 -8.76 -4.62 -14.86
CA ASP A 87 -7.31 -4.59 -15.11
C ASP A 87 -6.50 -4.77 -13.82
N ILE A 88 -6.93 -4.14 -12.72
CA ILE A 88 -6.27 -4.29 -11.41
C ILE A 88 -6.31 -5.73 -10.93
N ILE A 89 -7.46 -6.39 -11.06
CA ILE A 89 -7.69 -7.77 -10.60
C ILE A 89 -6.89 -8.76 -11.46
N CYS A 90 -7.06 -8.69 -12.78
CA CYS A 90 -6.46 -9.64 -13.72
C CYS A 90 -4.93 -9.56 -13.75
N ASN A 91 -4.34 -8.36 -13.62
CA ASN A 91 -2.88 -8.18 -13.60
C ASN A 91 -2.20 -8.74 -12.33
N ARG A 92 -2.97 -9.22 -11.34
CA ARG A 92 -2.46 -9.73 -10.04
C ARG A 92 -2.91 -11.16 -9.75
N SER A 93 -3.08 -11.97 -10.81
CA SER A 93 -3.44 -13.40 -10.74
C SER A 93 -4.77 -13.71 -10.06
N ALA A 94 -5.60 -12.69 -9.80
CA ALA A 94 -6.99 -12.88 -9.40
C ALA A 94 -7.87 -13.00 -10.65
N LEU A 95 -9.01 -13.67 -10.48
CA LEU A 95 -9.94 -13.98 -11.57
C LEU A 95 -11.25 -13.27 -11.32
N VAL A 96 -11.76 -12.59 -12.34
CA VAL A 96 -13.11 -12.05 -12.32
C VAL A 96 -14.11 -13.19 -12.53
N ASP A 97 -14.94 -13.46 -11.52
CA ASP A 97 -15.98 -14.48 -11.61
C ASP A 97 -17.12 -14.00 -12.50
N LYS A 98 -17.63 -12.80 -12.23
CA LYS A 98 -18.64 -12.12 -13.06
C LYS A 98 -18.78 -10.65 -12.67
N MET A 99 -19.51 -9.91 -13.51
CA MET A 99 -20.01 -8.58 -13.20
C MET A 99 -21.54 -8.64 -13.03
N ILE A 100 -22.07 -7.89 -12.07
CA ILE A 100 -23.51 -7.82 -11.78
C ILE A 100 -23.88 -6.33 -11.70
N GLY A 101 -24.23 -5.73 -12.83
CA GLY A 101 -24.47 -4.29 -12.90
C GLY A 101 -23.18 -3.51 -12.67
N ASP A 102 -23.13 -2.74 -11.59
CA ASP A 102 -21.98 -1.97 -11.11
C ASP A 102 -21.03 -2.77 -10.19
N GLU A 103 -21.39 -4.00 -9.83
CA GLU A 103 -20.61 -4.86 -8.95
C GLU A 103 -19.68 -5.79 -9.73
N ILE A 104 -18.44 -5.95 -9.25
CA ILE A 104 -17.48 -6.94 -9.73
C ILE A 104 -17.26 -7.99 -8.63
N MET A 105 -17.38 -9.26 -8.99
CA MET A 105 -17.02 -10.40 -8.15
C MET A 105 -15.70 -11.00 -8.64
N PHE A 106 -14.76 -11.23 -7.72
CA PHE A 106 -13.48 -11.87 -8.04
C PHE A 106 -13.09 -12.95 -7.02
N ILE A 107 -12.21 -13.84 -7.47
CA ILE A 107 -11.59 -14.88 -6.66
C ILE A 107 -10.08 -14.86 -6.83
N LEU A 108 -9.36 -15.04 -5.73
CA LEU A 108 -7.95 -15.35 -5.73
C LEU A 108 -7.74 -16.70 -5.01
N PRO A 109 -7.55 -17.81 -5.75
CA PRO A 109 -7.22 -19.10 -5.17
C PRO A 109 -5.96 -18.98 -4.30
N GLU A 110 -5.87 -19.70 -3.19
CA GLU A 110 -4.64 -19.84 -2.40
C GLU A 110 -4.04 -21.23 -2.66
N HIS A 111 -2.74 -21.27 -2.97
CA HIS A 111 -2.01 -22.51 -3.11
C HIS A 111 -1.36 -22.89 -1.79
N GLU A 112 -1.46 -24.18 -1.42
CA GLU A 112 -0.81 -24.74 -0.23
C GLU A 112 0.69 -25.05 -0.47
N GLU A 113 1.23 -24.85 -1.68
CA GLU A 113 2.63 -25.16 -1.98
C GLU A 113 3.56 -23.97 -1.68
N ASP A 114 4.45 -24.18 -0.71
CA ASP A 114 5.45 -23.24 -0.12
C ASP A 114 6.48 -22.62 -1.11
N LYS A 115 6.33 -22.80 -2.42
CA LYS A 115 7.32 -22.36 -3.43
C LYS A 115 7.10 -20.96 -3.99
N TYR A 116 5.92 -20.38 -3.86
CA TYR A 116 5.58 -19.07 -4.45
C TYR A 116 5.35 -18.01 -3.38
N ALA A 117 5.49 -16.74 -3.77
CA ALA A 117 5.12 -15.61 -2.91
C ALA A 117 3.71 -15.84 -2.35
N PRO A 118 3.47 -15.66 -1.04
CA PRO A 118 2.15 -15.93 -0.46
C PRO A 118 1.09 -15.16 -1.24
N HIS A 119 0.06 -15.85 -1.76
CA HIS A 119 -0.96 -15.25 -2.63
C HIS A 119 -1.66 -14.04 -2.00
N ILE A 120 -1.67 -14.00 -0.67
CA ILE A 120 -2.09 -12.86 0.12
C ILE A 120 -1.36 -11.54 -0.22
N LEU A 121 -0.10 -11.59 -0.68
CA LEU A 121 0.63 -10.41 -1.13
C LEU A 121 0.00 -9.81 -2.40
N PHE A 122 -0.47 -10.64 -3.33
CA PHE A 122 -1.22 -10.17 -4.50
C PHE A 122 -2.53 -9.52 -4.09
N LEU A 123 -3.23 -10.06 -3.09
CA LEU A 123 -4.41 -9.41 -2.54
C LEU A 123 -4.06 -8.04 -1.92
N GLY A 124 -2.96 -7.93 -1.19
CA GLY A 124 -2.45 -6.66 -0.70
C GLY A 124 -2.19 -5.65 -1.82
N GLN A 125 -1.59 -6.08 -2.93
CA GLN A 125 -1.37 -5.24 -4.12
C GLN A 125 -2.68 -4.85 -4.83
N ILE A 126 -3.68 -5.74 -4.89
CA ILE A 126 -5.02 -5.43 -5.41
C ILE A 126 -5.63 -4.32 -4.56
N MET A 127 -5.59 -4.46 -3.22
CA MET A 127 -6.10 -3.43 -2.31
C MET A 127 -5.40 -2.08 -2.51
N GLY A 128 -4.07 -2.06 -2.63
CA GLY A 128 -3.30 -0.84 -2.89
C GLY A 128 -3.66 -0.15 -4.20
N ALA A 129 -3.85 -0.93 -5.27
CA ALA A 129 -4.27 -0.38 -6.55
C ALA A 129 -5.72 0.09 -6.56
N LEU A 130 -6.63 -0.59 -5.83
CA LEU A 130 -8.01 -0.14 -5.65
C LEU A 130 -8.07 1.15 -4.83
N HIS A 131 -7.23 1.29 -3.81
CA HIS A 131 -7.05 2.56 -3.11
C HIS A 131 -6.68 3.66 -4.11
N ASP A 132 -5.63 3.45 -4.92
CA ASP A 132 -5.15 4.46 -5.86
C ASP A 132 -6.19 4.82 -6.92
N LEU A 133 -6.91 3.81 -7.42
CA LEU A 133 -8.03 4.01 -8.35
C LEU A 133 -9.13 4.87 -7.73
N ALA A 134 -9.46 4.67 -6.45
CA ALA A 134 -10.50 5.44 -5.77
C ALA A 134 -10.16 6.94 -5.72
N PHE A 135 -8.90 7.27 -5.47
CA PHE A 135 -8.43 8.67 -5.46
C PHE A 135 -8.25 9.24 -6.87
N GLU A 136 -7.84 8.43 -7.85
CA GLU A 136 -7.77 8.84 -9.26
C GLU A 136 -9.15 9.21 -9.82
N LEU A 137 -10.19 8.48 -9.40
CA LEU A 137 -11.55 8.61 -9.88
C LEU A 137 -12.43 9.55 -9.02
N GLU A 138 -11.87 10.14 -7.96
CA GLU A 138 -12.55 11.10 -7.09
C GLU A 138 -12.82 12.43 -7.86
N PRO A 139 -13.96 13.12 -7.63
CA PRO A 139 -15.11 12.74 -6.78
C PRO A 139 -16.16 11.89 -7.49
N LYS A 140 -15.92 11.48 -8.74
CA LYS A 140 -16.94 10.89 -9.61
C LYS A 140 -17.35 9.46 -9.20
N TYR A 141 -16.42 8.70 -8.62
CA TYR A 141 -16.67 7.33 -8.19
C TYR A 141 -16.28 7.15 -6.72
N ARG A 142 -17.16 6.49 -5.99
CA ARG A 142 -16.93 6.00 -4.62
C ARG A 142 -17.39 4.56 -4.58
N PHE A 143 -16.67 3.69 -3.90
CA PHE A 143 -17.00 2.26 -3.92
C PHE A 143 -16.61 1.52 -2.65
N ARG A 144 -17.13 0.31 -2.52
CA ARG A 144 -17.01 -0.53 -1.32
C ARG A 144 -16.42 -1.86 -1.69
N ILE A 145 -15.63 -2.43 -0.79
CA ILE A 145 -14.96 -3.72 -1.00
C ILE A 145 -15.40 -4.71 0.08
N GLY A 146 -15.98 -5.83 -0.31
CA GLY A 146 -16.33 -6.93 0.59
C GLY A 146 -15.40 -8.10 0.36
N LEU A 147 -14.65 -8.52 1.37
CA LEU A 147 -13.69 -9.62 1.29
C LEU A 147 -14.03 -10.74 2.27
N SER A 148 -13.81 -11.98 1.85
CA SER A 148 -13.80 -13.13 2.74
C SER A 148 -12.75 -14.14 2.31
N TYR A 149 -12.50 -15.11 3.18
CA TYR A 149 -11.53 -16.16 2.94
C TYR A 149 -12.00 -17.48 3.52
N GLY A 150 -11.81 -18.56 2.76
CA GLY A 150 -12.16 -19.90 3.21
C GLY A 150 -12.27 -20.91 2.07
N LYS A 151 -12.85 -22.07 2.38
CA LYS A 151 -13.09 -23.11 1.38
C LYS A 151 -14.30 -22.76 0.51
N VAL A 152 -14.10 -22.86 -0.80
CA VAL A 152 -15.12 -22.69 -1.84
C VAL A 152 -15.05 -23.85 -2.81
N ASN A 153 -16.14 -24.13 -3.52
CA ASN A 153 -16.16 -25.08 -4.63
C ASN A 153 -16.18 -24.30 -5.95
N VAL A 154 -15.26 -24.59 -6.86
CA VAL A 154 -15.32 -24.10 -8.24
C VAL A 154 -16.30 -24.98 -8.99
N TYR A 155 -17.54 -24.54 -9.08
CA TYR A 155 -18.66 -25.34 -9.54
C TYR A 155 -18.98 -25.10 -11.01
N HIS A 156 -19.22 -26.18 -11.75
CA HIS A 156 -19.70 -26.12 -13.13
C HIS A 156 -21.23 -26.21 -13.19
N LEU A 157 -21.90 -25.08 -13.42
CA LEU A 157 -23.32 -25.07 -13.72
C LEU A 157 -23.55 -25.40 -15.21
N LYS A 158 -24.28 -26.49 -15.45
CA LYS A 158 -24.70 -26.93 -16.78
C LYS A 158 -26.22 -27.03 -16.85
N GLY A 159 -26.80 -26.34 -17.82
CA GLY A 159 -28.20 -26.44 -18.21
C GLY A 159 -28.33 -26.63 -19.72
N LYS A 160 -29.56 -26.88 -20.19
CA LYS A 160 -29.84 -26.96 -21.62
C LYS A 160 -29.61 -25.58 -22.26
N GLY A 161 -28.51 -25.44 -23.01
CA GLY A 161 -28.11 -24.16 -23.62
C GLY A 161 -27.46 -23.15 -22.67
N TYR A 162 -27.11 -23.55 -21.43
CA TYR A 162 -26.48 -22.68 -20.44
C TYR A 162 -25.24 -23.32 -19.83
N SER A 163 -24.10 -22.68 -20.06
CA SER A 163 -22.75 -23.00 -19.62
C SER A 163 -22.12 -22.02 -18.61
N GLU A 164 -21.99 -22.24 -17.29
CA GLU A 164 -21.25 -21.29 -16.44
C GLU A 164 -20.35 -21.97 -15.40
N TRP A 165 -19.11 -21.48 -15.26
CA TRP A 165 -18.28 -21.75 -14.09
C TRP A 165 -18.43 -20.60 -13.12
N SER A 166 -18.65 -20.92 -11.85
CA SER A 166 -18.67 -19.93 -10.79
C SER A 166 -18.26 -20.59 -9.47
N ILE A 167 -18.04 -19.79 -8.44
CA ILE A 167 -17.72 -20.31 -7.12
C ILE A 167 -18.93 -20.33 -6.19
N ILE A 168 -19.03 -21.38 -5.39
CA ILE A 168 -20.05 -21.50 -4.33
C ILE A 168 -19.36 -21.75 -2.99
N GLY A 169 -19.92 -21.18 -1.93
CA GLY A 169 -19.41 -21.39 -0.57
C GLY A 169 -19.78 -20.27 0.38
N GLU A 170 -19.63 -20.54 1.67
CA GLU A 170 -19.87 -19.57 2.74
C GLU A 170 -19.05 -18.26 2.59
N PRO A 171 -17.76 -18.28 2.16
CA PRO A 171 -16.99 -17.05 1.93
C PRO A 171 -17.65 -16.09 0.92
N VAL A 172 -18.31 -16.63 -0.11
CA VAL A 172 -19.03 -15.81 -1.11
C VAL A 172 -20.15 -15.01 -0.43
N HIS A 173 -20.92 -15.67 0.45
CA HIS A 173 -22.01 -15.02 1.17
C HIS A 173 -21.49 -14.00 2.19
N ILE A 174 -20.39 -14.29 2.89
CA ILE A 174 -19.77 -13.36 3.85
C ILE A 174 -19.33 -12.09 3.12
N ALA A 175 -18.53 -12.22 2.08
CA ALA A 175 -17.99 -11.10 1.32
C ALA A 175 -19.12 -10.18 0.81
N LYS A 176 -20.18 -10.76 0.23
CA LYS A 176 -21.35 -9.99 -0.23
C LYS A 176 -22.12 -9.32 0.90
N ARG A 177 -22.31 -10.00 2.03
CA ARG A 177 -23.08 -9.44 3.17
C ARG A 177 -22.33 -8.32 3.89
N LEU A 178 -21.00 -8.37 3.90
CA LEU A 178 -20.19 -7.32 4.50
C LEU A 178 -20.36 -5.97 3.80
N LEU A 179 -20.63 -5.92 2.49
CA LEU A 179 -20.93 -4.66 1.78
C LEU A 179 -22.13 -3.87 2.35
N GLY A 180 -23.04 -4.56 3.03
CA GLY A 180 -24.27 -3.99 3.59
C GLY A 180 -24.18 -3.59 5.07
N VAL A 181 -23.03 -3.68 5.71
CA VAL A 181 -22.87 -3.24 7.11
C VAL A 181 -22.84 -1.71 7.20
N GLU A 182 -23.31 -1.18 8.33
CA GLU A 182 -23.50 0.27 8.52
C GLU A 182 -22.23 1.09 8.27
N LYS A 183 -21.08 0.57 8.69
CA LYS A 183 -19.78 1.23 8.55
C LYS A 183 -19.31 1.41 7.10
N LEU A 184 -19.93 0.68 6.16
CA LEU A 184 -19.65 0.78 4.72
C LEU A 184 -20.65 1.71 4.00
N ILE A 185 -21.57 2.39 4.70
CA ILE A 185 -22.61 3.22 4.08
C ILE A 185 -22.09 4.56 3.53
N ASP A 186 -20.85 4.97 3.83
CA ASP A 186 -20.28 6.21 3.29
C ASP A 186 -18.77 6.07 2.97
N PRO A 187 -18.39 5.43 1.85
CA PRO A 187 -16.98 5.18 1.50
C PRO A 187 -16.26 6.46 1.07
N ASN A 188 -15.22 6.93 1.77
CA ASN A 188 -14.52 8.17 1.39
C ASN A 188 -13.04 7.93 1.01
N PRO A 189 -12.68 7.92 -0.29
CA PRO A 189 -13.52 7.60 -1.46
C PRO A 189 -13.81 6.10 -1.58
N VAL A 190 -13.10 5.27 -0.82
CA VAL A 190 -13.25 3.81 -0.76
C VAL A 190 -13.29 3.35 0.70
N CYS A 191 -13.97 2.25 0.98
CA CYS A 191 -13.80 1.49 2.22
C CYS A 191 -14.05 0.02 1.95
N GLY A 192 -13.78 -0.84 2.93
CA GLY A 192 -14.04 -2.25 2.78
C GLY A 192 -14.24 -2.98 4.09
N ALA A 193 -14.41 -4.29 4.00
CA ALA A 193 -14.50 -5.18 5.14
C ALA A 193 -13.94 -6.54 4.78
N PHE A 194 -13.26 -7.17 5.74
CA PHE A 194 -12.76 -8.53 5.60
C PHE A 194 -13.31 -9.40 6.72
N GLY A 195 -13.91 -10.55 6.39
CA GLY A 195 -14.51 -11.43 7.38
C GLY A 195 -14.31 -12.92 7.16
N LEU A 196 -14.32 -13.67 8.27
CA LEU A 196 -14.17 -15.11 8.34
C LEU A 196 -15.31 -15.73 9.13
N SER A 197 -15.85 -16.85 8.66
CA SER A 197 -16.82 -17.64 9.41
C SER A 197 -16.20 -18.19 10.69
N ILE A 198 -16.99 -18.20 11.77
CA ILE A 198 -16.62 -18.82 13.04
C ILE A 198 -17.03 -20.29 13.08
N ASN A 199 -18.06 -20.67 12.32
CA ASN A 199 -18.71 -21.97 12.41
C ASN A 199 -18.04 -23.06 11.54
N GLY A 200 -16.97 -22.71 10.83
CA GLY A 200 -16.30 -23.63 9.92
C GLY A 200 -15.39 -24.63 10.64
N LYS A 201 -15.57 -25.93 10.35
CA LYS A 201 -14.54 -26.98 10.59
C LYS A 201 -13.20 -26.71 9.88
N SER A 202 -13.12 -25.66 9.07
CA SER A 202 -11.98 -25.32 8.23
C SER A 202 -10.81 -24.70 9.00
N PHE A 203 -11.04 -24.09 10.16
CA PHE A 203 -9.99 -23.35 10.89
C PHE A 203 -10.05 -23.58 12.40
N HIS A 204 -8.91 -23.91 13.00
CA HIS A 204 -8.78 -24.14 14.45
C HIS A 204 -8.85 -22.83 15.27
N ASP A 205 -8.52 -21.68 14.67
CA ASP A 205 -8.62 -20.35 15.31
C ASP A 205 -8.86 -19.24 14.27
N PRO A 206 -10.14 -18.93 13.95
CA PRO A 206 -10.49 -17.90 12.99
C PRO A 206 -10.00 -16.49 13.36
N LYS A 207 -9.87 -16.16 14.66
CA LYS A 207 -9.41 -14.82 15.10
C LYS A 207 -7.93 -14.63 14.82
N LYS A 208 -7.12 -15.65 15.08
CA LYS A 208 -5.68 -15.62 14.75
C LYS A 208 -5.45 -15.52 13.25
N ILE A 209 -6.22 -16.25 12.44
CA ILE A 209 -6.14 -16.17 10.97
C ILE A 209 -6.57 -14.79 10.47
N LEU A 210 -7.66 -14.23 11.01
CA LEU A 210 -8.10 -12.87 10.68
C LEU A 210 -6.96 -11.87 10.90
N LYS A 211 -6.37 -11.85 12.09
CA LYS A 211 -5.26 -10.95 12.44
C LYS A 211 -4.05 -11.14 11.54
N ALA A 212 -3.63 -12.38 11.30
CA ALA A 212 -2.49 -12.67 10.42
C ALA A 212 -2.72 -12.14 8.99
N ARG A 213 -3.95 -12.27 8.47
CA ARG A 213 -4.29 -11.82 7.11
C ARG A 213 -4.47 -10.30 7.01
N LEU A 214 -4.99 -9.66 8.05
CA LEU A 214 -5.13 -8.20 8.12
C LEU A 214 -3.79 -7.48 8.04
N GLY A 215 -2.71 -8.06 8.58
CA GLY A 215 -1.36 -7.51 8.44
C GLY A 215 -0.88 -7.34 6.99
N ILE A 216 -1.53 -8.01 6.02
CA ILE A 216 -1.20 -7.91 4.60
C ILE A 216 -2.30 -7.18 3.81
N ILE A 217 -3.58 -7.54 4.04
CA ILE A 217 -4.74 -6.92 3.36
C ILE A 217 -4.92 -5.45 3.75
N ALA A 218 -4.50 -5.08 4.96
CA ALA A 218 -4.53 -3.74 5.53
C ALA A 218 -3.13 -3.34 6.04
N GLY A 219 -2.08 -3.78 5.32
CA GLY A 219 -0.68 -3.48 5.59
C GLY A 219 -0.06 -2.53 4.56
N PHE A 220 1.27 -2.47 4.54
CA PHE A 220 2.08 -1.56 3.70
C PHE A 220 1.62 -1.48 2.23
N ALA A 221 1.54 -2.64 1.54
CA ALA A 221 1.20 -2.69 0.12
C ALA A 221 -0.26 -2.28 -0.20
N SER A 222 -1.15 -2.33 0.79
CA SER A 222 -2.59 -2.13 0.58
C SER A 222 -3.03 -0.68 0.66
N ARG A 223 -2.28 0.20 1.34
CA ARG A 223 -2.73 1.56 1.70
C ARG A 223 -4.06 1.60 2.48
N PHE A 224 -4.55 0.46 2.99
CA PHE A 224 -5.65 0.37 3.93
C PHE A 224 -5.10 0.18 5.35
N THR A 225 -5.87 0.58 6.34
CA THR A 225 -5.74 0.15 7.73
C THR A 225 -7.06 -0.51 8.16
N HIS A 226 -7.13 -1.01 9.39
CA HIS A 226 -8.27 -1.80 9.84
C HIS A 226 -8.65 -1.57 11.29
N GLU A 227 -9.93 -1.79 11.58
CA GLU A 227 -10.47 -1.88 12.93
C GLU A 227 -11.17 -3.24 13.07
N ILE A 228 -10.73 -4.05 14.03
CA ILE A 228 -11.41 -5.32 14.32
C ILE A 228 -12.75 -5.01 14.98
N MET A 229 -13.82 -5.50 14.37
CA MET A 229 -15.17 -5.21 14.81
C MET A 229 -15.69 -6.33 15.74
N PRO A 230 -16.70 -6.03 16.58
CA PRO A 230 -17.39 -7.06 17.34
C PRO A 230 -17.94 -8.16 16.42
N GLU A 231 -17.86 -9.40 16.90
CA GLU A 231 -18.48 -10.55 16.23
C GLU A 231 -19.94 -10.24 15.92
N THR A 232 -20.34 -10.49 14.67
CA THR A 232 -21.67 -10.13 14.20
C THR A 232 -22.28 -11.30 13.44
N LYS A 233 -23.59 -11.49 13.63
CA LYS A 233 -24.37 -12.47 12.89
C LYS A 233 -24.85 -11.86 11.57
N LEU A 234 -24.28 -12.32 10.45
CA LEU A 234 -24.72 -11.89 9.13
C LEU A 234 -25.91 -12.73 8.65
N LYS A 235 -26.89 -12.07 8.02
CA LYS A 235 -28.11 -12.72 7.51
C LYS A 235 -27.77 -13.85 6.53
N GLY A 236 -28.16 -15.07 6.90
CA GLY A 236 -28.03 -16.27 6.05
C GLY A 236 -26.63 -16.90 6.03
N VAL A 237 -25.72 -16.50 6.91
CA VAL A 237 -24.35 -17.07 6.98
C VAL A 237 -24.09 -17.69 8.36
N GLY A 238 -24.12 -16.88 9.42
CA GLY A 238 -23.69 -17.31 10.75
C GLY A 238 -22.93 -16.20 11.45
N ASN A 239 -22.22 -16.53 12.52
CA ASN A 239 -21.35 -15.57 13.21
C ASN A 239 -20.04 -15.41 12.45
N VAL A 240 -19.59 -14.16 12.34
CA VAL A 240 -18.42 -13.78 11.55
C VAL A 240 -17.48 -12.94 12.42
N ASN A 241 -16.20 -13.30 12.41
CA ASN A 241 -15.12 -12.40 12.85
C ASN A 241 -14.76 -11.52 11.67
N TRP A 242 -14.80 -10.20 11.84
CA TRP A 242 -14.55 -9.28 10.73
C TRP A 242 -13.83 -8.02 11.18
N ALA A 243 -13.24 -7.34 10.22
CA ALA A 243 -12.66 -6.03 10.40
C ALA A 243 -13.19 -5.08 9.35
N TYR A 244 -13.39 -3.84 9.76
CA TYR A 244 -13.60 -2.71 8.87
C TYR A 244 -12.26 -2.30 8.28
N LEU A 245 -12.20 -2.11 6.97
CA LEU A 245 -11.02 -1.64 6.24
C LEU A 245 -11.31 -0.22 5.77
N TYR A 246 -10.38 0.69 6.02
CA TYR A 246 -10.52 2.06 5.56
C TYR A 246 -9.19 2.55 5.00
N PRO A 247 -9.22 3.38 3.96
CA PRO A 247 -8.02 3.91 3.34
C PRO A 247 -7.24 4.66 4.41
N LYS A 248 -5.93 4.44 4.43
CA LYS A 248 -5.01 5.40 5.03
C LYS A 248 -5.23 6.68 4.22
N LYS A 249 -5.80 7.73 4.82
CA LYS A 249 -6.22 8.93 4.07
C LYS A 249 -5.12 9.35 3.09
N ALA A 250 -5.46 9.58 1.81
CA ALA A 250 -4.52 10.18 0.87
C ALA A 250 -4.11 11.55 1.43
N GLY A 251 -2.82 11.71 1.70
CA GLY A 251 -2.30 12.86 2.46
C GLY A 251 -2.15 12.63 3.97
N GLY A 252 -2.23 11.39 4.45
CA GLY A 252 -1.95 11.00 5.82
C GLY A 252 -3.01 11.47 6.82
N ILE A 253 -3.65 10.52 7.51
CA ILE A 253 -3.37 10.57 8.95
C ILE A 253 -1.96 10.03 9.02
N ILE A 254 -0.99 10.94 8.98
CA ILE A 254 0.30 10.70 9.59
C ILE A 254 -0.10 10.11 10.94
N MET A 255 0.22 8.83 11.19
CA MET A 255 0.28 8.39 12.59
C MET A 255 1.06 9.50 13.26
N THR A 256 0.43 10.19 14.21
CA THR A 256 1.14 11.25 14.91
C THR A 256 2.46 10.66 15.35
N THR A 257 3.54 11.44 15.37
CA THR A 257 4.84 10.90 15.78
C THR A 257 4.71 10.08 17.08
N GLU A 258 3.77 10.42 17.96
CA GLU A 258 3.46 9.68 19.18
C GLU A 258 2.72 8.35 18.97
N GLU A 259 1.76 8.24 18.05
CA GLU A 259 1.13 6.95 17.69
C GLU A 259 2.18 5.97 17.12
N LEU A 260 3.05 6.45 16.24
CA LEU A 260 4.15 5.65 15.70
C LEU A 260 5.11 5.18 16.80
N TRP A 261 5.39 6.03 17.80
CA TRP A 261 6.22 5.64 18.94
C TRP A 261 5.57 4.57 19.83
N GLN A 262 4.24 4.53 19.93
CA GLN A 262 3.54 3.43 20.61
C GLN A 262 3.79 2.10 19.89
N GLU A 263 3.71 2.08 18.56
CA GLU A 263 4.00 0.87 17.76
C GLU A 263 5.46 0.42 17.88
N TRP A 264 6.42 1.37 17.88
CA TRP A 264 7.83 1.07 18.15
C TRP A 264 8.04 0.40 19.50
N GLU A 265 7.40 0.93 20.54
CA GLU A 265 7.47 0.36 21.89
C GLU A 265 6.85 -1.03 21.98
N GLU A 266 5.72 -1.27 21.32
CA GLU A 266 5.08 -2.57 21.25
C GLU A 266 5.92 -3.59 20.49
N HIS A 267 6.47 -3.20 19.33
CA HIS A 267 7.34 -4.02 18.51
C HIS A 267 8.58 -4.47 19.29
N TYR A 268 9.26 -3.55 19.95
CA TYR A 268 10.45 -3.88 20.75
C TYR A 268 10.10 -4.70 21.99
N SER A 269 8.95 -4.45 22.61
CA SER A 269 8.46 -5.28 23.72
C SER A 269 8.24 -6.74 23.26
N LYS A 270 7.73 -6.97 22.05
CA LYS A 270 7.55 -8.33 21.48
C LYS A 270 8.88 -9.01 21.19
N LEU A 271 9.92 -8.25 20.87
CA LEU A 271 11.28 -8.75 20.66
C LEU A 271 12.08 -8.92 21.96
N GLY A 272 11.49 -8.63 23.12
CA GLY A 272 12.17 -8.70 24.41
C GLY A 272 13.19 -7.59 24.64
N ILE A 273 13.12 -6.50 23.88
CA ILE A 273 13.97 -5.32 24.06
C ILE A 273 13.30 -4.40 25.08
N ASP A 274 14.04 -4.03 26.14
CA ASP A 274 13.54 -3.10 27.16
C ASP A 274 13.18 -1.73 26.54
N LYS A 275 11.95 -1.28 26.78
CA LYS A 275 11.44 0.03 26.34
C LYS A 275 12.33 1.19 26.80
N LYS A 276 12.99 1.08 27.96
CA LYS A 276 13.91 2.10 28.48
C LYS A 276 15.11 2.33 27.56
N ARG A 277 15.45 1.35 26.72
CA ARG A 277 16.56 1.47 25.78
C ARG A 277 16.17 2.18 24.50
N ILE A 278 14.88 2.41 24.24
CA ILE A 278 14.40 3.05 23.02
C ILE A 278 14.79 4.53 23.05
N CYS A 279 15.36 4.97 21.94
CA CYS A 279 15.74 6.35 21.71
C CYS A 279 14.82 6.92 20.63
N ARG A 280 14.11 7.99 20.99
CA ARG A 280 13.16 8.67 20.11
C ARG A 280 13.87 9.60 19.13
N ASP A 281 13.28 9.75 17.96
CA ASP A 281 13.77 10.52 16.83
C ASP A 281 12.61 10.92 15.90
N GLY A 282 12.90 11.68 14.83
CA GLY A 282 11.92 12.18 13.88
C GLY A 282 12.10 13.66 13.54
N ILE A 283 10.98 14.34 13.27
CA ILE A 283 10.94 15.78 13.01
C ILE A 283 11.32 16.54 14.29
N ILE A 284 12.29 17.47 14.20
CA ILE A 284 12.78 18.22 15.35
C ILE A 284 11.76 19.29 15.77
N ASN A 285 11.28 20.08 14.82
CA ASN A 285 10.22 21.07 15.04
C ASN A 285 9.22 21.01 13.88
N MET A 286 7.96 20.67 14.18
CA MET A 286 6.94 20.43 13.17
C MET A 286 6.58 21.68 12.36
N GLU A 287 6.49 22.84 13.01
CA GLU A 287 6.15 24.11 12.37
C GLU A 287 7.27 24.56 11.42
N ALA A 288 8.52 24.52 11.90
CA ALA A 288 9.70 24.86 11.11
C ALA A 288 9.91 23.89 9.93
N TYR A 289 9.71 22.59 10.15
CA TYR A 289 9.82 21.57 9.11
C TYR A 289 8.73 21.70 8.03
N SER A 290 7.50 22.04 8.43
CA SER A 290 6.37 22.16 7.50
C SER A 290 6.47 23.39 6.60
N THR A 291 7.14 24.44 7.07
CA THR A 291 7.32 25.72 6.36
C THR A 291 8.64 25.80 5.60
N ALA A 292 9.54 24.82 5.77
CA ALA A 292 10.78 24.76 5.03
C ALA A 292 10.52 24.61 3.52
N SER A 293 11.32 25.32 2.71
CA SER A 293 11.29 25.20 1.23
C SER A 293 11.55 23.78 0.74
N MET A 294 12.27 23.00 1.55
CA MET A 294 12.62 21.62 1.26
C MET A 294 12.61 20.80 2.54
N LYS A 295 11.92 19.67 2.51
CA LYS A 295 11.82 18.75 3.66
C LYS A 295 12.95 17.72 3.60
N ILE A 296 13.86 17.79 4.56
CA ILE A 296 15.08 16.98 4.56
C ILE A 296 15.04 16.00 5.73
N LEU A 297 15.23 14.72 5.43
CA LEU A 297 15.38 13.65 6.41
C LEU A 297 16.81 13.12 6.39
N PHE A 298 17.44 13.06 7.56
CA PHE A 298 18.74 12.44 7.76
C PHE A 298 18.60 11.03 8.35
N ILE A 299 19.21 10.02 7.71
CA ILE A 299 19.21 8.63 8.18
C ILE A 299 20.54 8.33 8.89
N MET A 300 20.46 8.11 10.19
CA MET A 300 21.58 7.81 11.07
C MET A 300 21.59 6.34 11.45
N ARG A 301 22.69 5.89 12.08
CA ARG A 301 22.88 4.49 12.47
C ARG A 301 22.20 4.18 13.81
N ASP A 302 22.76 4.71 14.88
CA ASP A 302 22.31 4.54 16.26
C ASP A 302 22.84 5.66 17.16
N VAL A 303 22.36 5.69 18.41
CA VAL A 303 22.86 6.59 19.46
C VAL A 303 23.74 5.82 20.46
N ASN A 304 24.87 6.41 20.81
CA ASN A 304 25.84 5.83 21.74
C ASN A 304 25.45 6.12 23.19
N LYS A 305 25.20 5.07 24.00
CA LYS A 305 24.99 5.15 25.46
C LYS A 305 23.98 6.22 25.90
N TRP A 306 22.81 6.23 25.28
CA TRP A 306 21.77 7.23 25.57
C TRP A 306 20.38 6.60 25.69
N GLU A 307 20.23 5.71 26.67
CA GLU A 307 18.96 5.06 27.00
C GLU A 307 17.85 6.08 27.26
N GLY A 308 16.69 5.89 26.62
CA GLY A 308 15.53 6.76 26.77
C GLY A 308 15.67 8.15 26.15
N GLY A 309 16.75 8.41 25.41
CA GLY A 309 17.01 9.71 24.80
C GLY A 309 16.00 10.09 23.72
N ASP A 310 15.82 11.38 23.47
CA ASP A 310 15.00 11.91 22.37
C ASP A 310 15.79 12.93 21.55
N LEU A 311 16.18 12.55 20.33
CA LEU A 311 16.97 13.40 19.43
C LEU A 311 16.27 14.73 19.11
N ARG A 312 14.93 14.74 19.09
CA ARG A 312 14.13 15.94 18.82
C ARG A 312 14.35 16.96 19.93
N GLU A 313 14.23 16.51 21.18
CA GLU A 313 14.48 17.32 22.37
C GLU A 313 15.93 17.76 22.51
N MET A 314 16.88 16.93 22.08
CA MET A 314 18.30 17.28 22.12
C MET A 314 18.64 18.44 21.19
N LEU A 315 18.01 18.50 20.02
CA LEU A 315 18.35 19.42 18.93
C LEU A 315 17.42 20.64 18.83
N LYS A 316 16.30 20.68 19.57
CA LYS A 316 15.31 21.76 19.50
C LYS A 316 15.86 23.18 19.69
N ASN A 317 16.98 23.32 20.39
CA ASN A 317 17.62 24.61 20.71
C ASN A 317 18.89 24.89 19.89
N GLY A 318 19.20 24.05 18.90
CA GLY A 318 20.39 24.18 18.06
C GLY A 318 21.24 22.90 18.01
N PRO A 319 22.26 22.88 17.14
CA PRO A 319 23.14 21.72 16.99
C PRO A 319 23.97 21.49 18.26
N LYS A 320 24.17 20.23 18.61
CA LYS A 320 25.06 19.79 19.70
C LYS A 320 26.12 18.84 19.19
N TYR A 321 27.33 18.88 19.73
CA TYR A 321 28.45 18.04 19.27
C TYR A 321 28.85 18.32 17.80
N GLN A 322 30.09 17.98 17.47
CA GLN A 322 30.66 18.29 16.15
C GLN A 322 29.82 17.75 14.99
N MET A 323 29.26 16.55 15.16
CA MET A 323 28.45 15.89 14.14
C MET A 323 27.21 16.71 13.76
N TRP A 324 26.47 17.25 14.73
CA TRP A 324 25.26 18.01 14.41
C TRP A 324 25.57 19.42 13.93
N HIS A 325 26.74 19.99 14.26
CA HIS A 325 27.21 21.22 13.59
C HIS A 325 27.42 20.98 12.08
N VAL A 326 27.98 19.83 11.69
CA VAL A 326 28.10 19.44 10.28
C VAL A 326 26.73 19.32 9.60
N VAL A 327 25.80 18.59 10.23
CA VAL A 327 24.42 18.45 9.70
C VAL A 327 23.77 19.82 9.55
N ALA A 328 23.88 20.69 10.54
CA ALA A 328 23.32 22.04 10.50
C ALA A 328 23.91 22.89 9.36
N ARG A 329 25.22 22.83 9.13
CA ARG A 329 25.88 23.50 7.99
C ARG A 329 25.37 22.99 6.65
N TRP A 330 25.25 21.67 6.49
CA TRP A 330 24.70 21.08 5.27
C TRP A 330 23.26 21.53 5.03
N THR A 331 22.42 21.49 6.06
CA THR A 331 21.04 21.96 5.99
C THR A 331 20.99 23.45 5.62
N ALA A 332 21.80 24.29 6.25
CA ALA A 332 21.86 25.71 5.93
C ALA A 332 22.26 25.94 4.46
N GLY A 333 23.23 25.17 3.96
CA GLY A 333 23.59 25.17 2.54
C GLY A 333 22.41 24.80 1.65
N ILE A 334 21.80 23.63 1.89
CA ILE A 334 20.71 23.12 1.07
C ILE A 334 19.54 24.10 1.02
N LEU A 335 19.10 24.61 2.18
CA LEU A 335 17.93 25.49 2.27
C LEU A 335 18.16 26.89 1.69
N ASN A 336 19.41 27.34 1.60
CA ASN A 336 19.78 28.67 1.08
C ASN A 336 20.51 28.59 -0.27
N ASN A 337 20.41 27.47 -1.00
CA ASN A 337 21.04 27.28 -2.31
C ASN A 337 22.58 27.48 -2.29
N PHE A 338 23.22 26.87 -1.30
CA PHE A 338 24.67 26.75 -1.09
C PHE A 338 25.44 28.09 -1.15
N PRO A 339 25.19 29.04 -0.22
CA PRO A 339 26.03 30.23 -0.07
C PRO A 339 27.48 29.85 0.30
N PRO A 340 28.43 30.82 0.25
CA PRO A 340 29.80 30.61 0.72
C PRO A 340 29.87 29.97 2.11
N PHE A 341 30.85 29.08 2.31
CA PHE A 341 30.97 28.29 3.55
C PHE A 341 31.06 29.18 4.80
N THR A 342 31.71 30.34 4.69
CA THR A 342 31.85 31.32 5.77
C THR A 342 30.52 31.88 6.27
N ASP A 343 29.50 31.92 5.41
CA ASP A 343 28.21 32.53 5.73
C ASP A 343 27.34 31.55 6.54
N ILE A 344 27.52 30.25 6.30
CA ILE A 344 26.80 29.17 6.99
C ILE A 344 27.55 28.61 8.19
N ASP A 345 28.86 28.86 8.31
CA ASP A 345 29.66 28.47 9.47
C ASP A 345 29.52 29.47 10.63
N ASN A 346 28.27 29.83 10.94
CA ASN A 346 27.92 30.60 12.13
C ASN A 346 26.79 29.91 12.90
N TYR A 347 26.81 30.06 14.23
CA TYR A 347 25.92 29.33 15.12
C TYR A 347 24.44 29.68 14.92
N GLU A 348 24.09 30.94 14.68
CA GLU A 348 22.68 31.34 14.53
C GLU A 348 22.07 30.76 13.25
N THR A 349 22.79 30.79 12.13
CA THR A 349 22.34 30.15 10.88
C THR A 349 22.24 28.64 11.04
N MET A 350 23.22 28.00 11.69
CA MET A 350 23.16 26.57 11.98
C MET A 350 21.97 26.20 12.88
N LYS A 351 21.67 27.03 13.89
CA LYS A 351 20.56 26.82 14.83
C LYS A 351 19.21 26.95 14.14
N ASP A 352 19.03 27.96 13.28
CA ASP A 352 17.81 28.11 12.47
C ASP A 352 17.64 26.95 11.48
N ALA A 353 18.73 26.48 10.87
CA ALA A 353 18.69 25.37 9.92
C ALA A 353 18.34 24.03 10.58
N ILE A 354 18.98 23.68 11.70
CA ILE A 354 18.83 22.33 12.28
C ILE A 354 17.41 22.04 12.78
N ILE A 355 16.64 23.05 13.20
CA ILE A 355 15.27 22.81 13.67
C ILE A 355 14.30 22.48 12.54
N LYS A 356 14.68 22.75 11.28
CA LYS A 356 13.87 22.57 10.06
C LYS A 356 14.01 21.18 9.43
N ILE A 357 14.68 20.23 10.10
CA ILE A 357 14.91 18.87 9.55
C ILE A 357 14.21 17.79 10.38
N ALA A 358 14.16 16.61 9.78
CA ALA A 358 13.93 15.37 10.49
C ALA A 358 15.21 14.53 10.52
N THR A 359 15.35 13.72 11.56
CA THR A 359 16.42 12.71 11.64
C THR A 359 15.87 11.44 12.25
N ILE A 360 16.27 10.28 11.72
CA ILE A 360 15.93 8.98 12.31
C ILE A 360 17.16 8.09 12.38
N ASN A 361 17.23 7.20 13.37
CA ASN A 361 18.21 6.13 13.43
C ASN A 361 17.62 4.83 12.89
N LEU A 362 18.42 4.04 12.18
CA LEU A 362 18.01 2.70 11.73
C LEU A 362 17.84 1.71 12.89
N LYS A 363 18.57 1.91 13.99
CA LYS A 363 18.42 1.17 15.24
C LYS A 363 17.93 2.10 16.34
N LYS A 364 16.73 1.85 16.88
CA LYS A 364 16.13 2.68 17.94
C LYS A 364 16.62 2.31 19.33
N ALA A 365 17.14 1.10 19.51
CA ALA A 365 17.68 0.67 20.80
C ALA A 365 19.09 1.23 21.00
N SER A 366 19.29 1.96 22.09
CA SER A 366 20.62 2.29 22.61
C SER A 366 21.50 1.04 22.75
N GLY A 367 22.77 1.17 22.39
CA GLY A 367 23.77 0.09 22.43
C GLY A 367 25.08 0.47 23.10
N GLY A 368 26.04 -0.47 23.04
CA GLY A 368 27.43 -0.26 23.49
C GLY A 368 28.19 0.78 22.66
N PRO A 369 29.47 1.07 23.01
CA PRO A 369 30.21 2.25 22.53
C PRO A 369 30.60 2.27 21.04
N SER A 370 30.31 1.23 20.27
CA SER A 370 30.68 1.14 18.85
C SER A 370 29.51 0.69 17.97
N SER A 371 29.21 1.50 16.95
CA SER A 371 28.22 1.20 15.91
C SER A 371 28.74 0.11 14.97
N ASN A 372 28.21 -1.10 15.07
CA ASN A 372 28.54 -2.23 14.20
C ASN A 372 27.52 -2.31 13.06
N MET A 373 27.97 -2.17 11.81
CA MET A 373 27.08 -2.11 10.65
C MET A 373 26.26 -3.40 10.45
N SER A 374 26.79 -4.57 10.82
CA SER A 374 26.03 -5.82 10.77
C SER A 374 24.87 -5.82 11.78
N VAL A 375 25.08 -5.22 12.95
CA VAL A 375 24.02 -5.02 13.95
C VAL A 375 22.99 -4.02 13.42
N ILE A 376 23.42 -2.90 12.84
CA ILE A 376 22.52 -1.91 12.24
C ILE A 376 21.67 -2.54 11.14
N ASN A 377 22.28 -3.33 10.26
CA ASN A 377 21.57 -4.02 9.18
C ASN A 377 20.54 -5.03 9.72
N ALA A 378 20.88 -5.78 10.78
CA ALA A 378 19.94 -6.72 11.40
C ALA A 378 18.73 -6.00 12.03
N TYR A 379 18.95 -4.88 12.74
CA TYR A 379 17.87 -4.06 13.26
C TYR A 379 17.03 -3.46 12.13
N ALA A 380 17.67 -2.87 11.12
CA ALA A 380 16.97 -2.30 9.98
C ALA A 380 16.08 -3.33 9.27
N PHE A 381 16.54 -4.58 9.15
CA PHE A 381 15.78 -5.67 8.54
C PHE A 381 14.59 -6.06 9.43
N GLN A 382 14.83 -6.24 10.73
CA GLN A 382 13.80 -6.58 11.71
C GLN A 382 12.73 -5.49 11.87
N ASP A 383 13.13 -4.23 11.69
CA ASP A 383 12.33 -3.02 11.91
C ASP A 383 11.84 -2.41 10.59
N CYS A 384 12.03 -3.12 9.47
CA CYS A 384 11.84 -2.62 8.11
C CYS A 384 10.46 -1.95 7.88
N SER A 385 9.38 -2.55 8.39
CA SER A 385 8.03 -1.97 8.24
C SER A 385 7.91 -0.62 8.94
N LEU A 386 8.30 -0.56 10.22
CA LEU A 386 8.19 0.65 11.04
C LEU A 386 9.14 1.75 10.56
N LEU A 387 10.31 1.40 10.03
CA LEU A 387 11.21 2.38 9.42
C LEU A 387 10.60 3.00 8.15
N ARG A 388 9.99 2.19 7.28
CA ARG A 388 9.29 2.69 6.08
C ARG A 388 8.13 3.61 6.49
N GLU A 389 7.34 3.18 7.46
CA GLU A 389 6.22 3.97 7.99
C GLU A 389 6.69 5.29 8.62
N GLN A 390 7.81 5.28 9.33
CA GLN A 390 8.39 6.50 9.88
C GLN A 390 8.86 7.46 8.78
N ILE A 391 9.54 6.95 7.75
CA ILE A 391 10.01 7.77 6.61
C ILE A 391 8.81 8.38 5.88
N GLU A 392 7.74 7.61 5.65
CA GLU A 392 6.52 8.08 4.99
C GLU A 392 5.75 9.10 5.84
N ALA A 393 5.66 8.88 7.16
CA ALA A 393 5.06 9.82 8.10
C ALA A 393 5.80 11.16 8.15
N ILE A 394 7.13 11.13 7.99
CA ILE A 394 7.98 12.33 7.91
C ILE A 394 7.78 13.08 6.59
N ASN A 395 7.38 12.36 5.52
CA ASN A 395 7.12 12.92 4.18
C ASN A 395 8.24 13.87 3.68
N PRO A 396 9.50 13.39 3.58
CA PRO A 396 10.61 14.22 3.12
C PRO A 396 10.59 14.39 1.60
N ASN A 397 11.21 15.45 1.09
CA ASN A 397 11.59 15.56 -0.32
C ASN A 397 12.96 14.92 -0.58
N ILE A 398 13.84 14.97 0.42
CA ILE A 398 15.21 14.45 0.36
C ILE A 398 15.51 13.57 1.56
N VAL A 399 16.11 12.42 1.30
CA VAL A 399 16.68 11.52 2.30
C VAL A 399 18.20 11.49 2.16
N MET A 400 18.90 12.02 3.17
CA MET A 400 20.35 12.00 3.29
C MET A 400 20.80 10.72 3.99
N ALA A 401 21.52 9.83 3.28
CA ALA A 401 21.80 8.48 3.75
C ALA A 401 22.94 8.37 4.77
N CYS A 402 23.77 9.40 4.96
CA CYS A 402 24.82 9.48 5.99
C CYS A 402 25.62 8.18 6.27
N GLY A 403 26.05 7.50 5.21
CA GLY A 403 26.82 6.25 5.28
C GLY A 403 25.98 5.03 5.63
N THR A 404 24.70 5.03 5.27
CA THR A 404 23.72 3.93 5.40
C THR A 404 23.01 3.61 4.08
N PHE A 405 23.50 4.14 2.95
CA PHE A 405 22.83 4.01 1.66
C PHE A 405 22.61 2.56 1.23
N ASP A 406 23.57 1.67 1.49
CA ASP A 406 23.44 0.24 1.19
C ASP A 406 22.20 -0.40 1.84
N ILE A 407 21.83 0.06 3.05
CA ILE A 407 20.62 -0.36 3.75
C ILE A 407 19.39 0.24 3.06
N LEU A 408 19.45 1.52 2.69
CA LEU A 408 18.35 2.21 2.02
C LEU A 408 17.98 1.60 0.68
N ILE A 409 18.93 1.00 -0.05
CA ILE A 409 18.66 0.32 -1.33
C ILE A 409 17.58 -0.75 -1.15
N TRP A 410 17.76 -1.68 -0.21
CA TRP A 410 16.77 -2.73 0.02
C TRP A 410 15.63 -2.26 0.92
N LEU A 411 15.88 -1.33 1.84
CA LEU A 411 14.84 -0.81 2.74
C LEU A 411 13.78 -0.03 1.95
N LEU A 412 14.15 0.72 0.93
CA LEU A 412 13.22 1.51 0.11
C LEU A 412 12.95 0.89 -1.27
N GLU A 413 13.59 -0.24 -1.59
CA GLU A 413 13.48 -0.93 -2.88
C GLU A 413 13.94 -0.04 -4.06
N LEU A 414 15.06 0.67 -3.83
CA LEU A 414 15.65 1.60 -4.79
C LEU A 414 16.24 0.86 -6.00
N LYS A 415 16.01 1.41 -7.19
CA LYS A 415 16.66 0.94 -8.43
C LYS A 415 18.02 1.63 -8.57
N VAL A 416 19.08 0.86 -8.43
CA VAL A 416 20.47 1.37 -8.49
C VAL A 416 21.32 0.56 -9.47
N ASN A 417 22.42 1.15 -9.93
CA ASN A 417 23.46 0.40 -10.63
C ASN A 417 24.22 -0.48 -9.61
N PRO A 418 24.21 -1.82 -9.73
CA PRO A 418 24.87 -2.69 -8.77
C PRO A 418 26.40 -2.56 -8.77
N ASP A 419 27.01 -2.12 -9.87
CA ASP A 419 28.47 -1.94 -9.96
C ASP A 419 28.94 -0.65 -9.25
N GLU A 420 28.07 0.35 -9.19
CA GLU A 420 28.35 1.67 -8.61
C GLU A 420 27.15 2.19 -7.79
N PRO A 421 26.72 1.48 -6.73
CA PRO A 421 25.46 1.78 -6.06
C PRO A 421 25.45 3.15 -5.36
N ASN A 422 26.63 3.69 -5.03
CA ASN A 422 26.78 4.93 -4.27
C ASN A 422 27.20 6.14 -5.13
N SER A 423 27.24 6.02 -6.47
CA SER A 423 27.78 7.07 -7.35
C SER A 423 26.89 8.30 -7.47
N ASP A 424 25.58 8.09 -7.55
CA ASP A 424 24.60 9.13 -7.84
C ASP A 424 23.36 9.05 -6.94
N PRO A 425 22.71 10.19 -6.68
CA PRO A 425 21.39 10.21 -6.05
C PRO A 425 20.37 9.40 -6.84
N VAL A 426 19.45 8.78 -6.12
CA VAL A 426 18.38 7.96 -6.71
C VAL A 426 17.04 8.60 -6.43
N TYR A 427 16.23 8.76 -7.46
CA TYR A 427 14.85 9.20 -7.32
C TYR A 427 13.93 8.00 -7.16
N ASP A 428 13.25 7.91 -6.01
CA ASP A 428 12.22 6.91 -5.75
C ASP A 428 10.88 7.46 -6.25
N GLU A 429 10.46 6.98 -7.43
CA GLU A 429 9.20 7.35 -8.08
C GLU A 429 7.96 7.02 -7.23
N GLN A 430 8.00 5.94 -6.44
CA GLN A 430 6.87 5.51 -5.63
C GLN A 430 6.61 6.53 -4.51
N ARG A 431 7.67 7.04 -3.88
CA ARG A 431 7.59 7.95 -2.74
C ARG A 431 7.80 9.41 -3.11
N LYS A 432 8.23 9.70 -4.35
CA LYS A 432 8.59 11.04 -4.84
C LYS A 432 9.69 11.69 -4.01
N ILE A 433 10.71 10.91 -3.65
CA ILE A 433 11.84 11.34 -2.81
C ILE A 433 13.16 11.17 -3.55
N TRP A 434 14.10 12.09 -3.31
CA TRP A 434 15.50 11.90 -3.68
C TRP A 434 16.25 11.26 -2.51
N VAL A 435 16.90 10.12 -2.75
CA VAL A 435 17.79 9.48 -1.78
C VAL A 435 19.24 9.76 -2.18
N VAL A 436 19.96 10.48 -1.33
CA VAL A 436 21.30 10.97 -1.61
C VAL A 436 22.33 10.10 -0.87
N PRO A 437 23.18 9.33 -1.59
CA PRO A 437 24.30 8.64 -0.97
C PRO A 437 25.32 9.68 -0.51
N PHE A 438 25.48 9.84 0.80
CA PHE A 438 26.49 10.75 1.34
C PHE A 438 27.15 10.19 2.59
N ARG A 439 28.35 10.68 2.90
CA ARG A 439 29.17 10.17 4.02
C ARG A 439 28.56 10.53 5.37
N HIS A 440 28.89 9.73 6.40
CA HIS A 440 28.45 10.01 7.76
C HIS A 440 29.04 11.33 8.28
N PRO A 441 28.25 12.26 8.86
CA PRO A 441 28.71 13.60 9.25
C PRO A 441 29.88 13.62 10.24
N ALA A 442 30.00 12.61 11.10
CA ALA A 442 31.15 12.49 12.00
C ALA A 442 32.51 12.27 11.30
N ARG A 443 32.52 11.90 10.01
CA ARG A 443 33.75 11.62 9.24
C ARG A 443 34.18 12.77 8.33
N VAL A 444 33.36 13.81 8.22
CA VAL A 444 33.54 14.88 7.23
C VAL A 444 33.13 16.21 7.84
N ASN A 445 34.05 17.17 7.90
CA ASN A 445 33.79 18.49 8.48
C ASN A 445 34.71 19.55 7.87
N ASN A 446 34.62 19.74 6.55
CA ASN A 446 35.38 20.77 5.86
C ASN A 446 34.61 21.34 4.66
N GLU A 447 35.06 22.49 4.18
CA GLU A 447 34.53 23.22 3.03
C GLU A 447 34.52 22.38 1.74
N SER A 448 35.49 21.49 1.59
CA SER A 448 35.56 20.55 0.46
C SER A 448 34.33 19.62 0.42
N THR A 449 33.91 19.08 1.58
CA THR A 449 32.71 18.22 1.65
C THR A 449 31.44 19.02 1.37
N TYR A 450 31.38 20.27 1.81
CA TYR A 450 30.25 21.16 1.51
C TYR A 450 30.13 21.44 0.00
N SER A 451 31.25 21.64 -0.67
CA SER A 451 31.31 21.85 -2.14
C SER A 451 30.94 20.58 -2.92
N GLU A 452 31.34 19.40 -2.43
CA GLU A 452 30.92 18.11 -2.96
C GLU A 452 29.40 17.94 -2.86
N LEU A 453 28.81 18.28 -1.71
CA LEU A 453 27.37 18.23 -1.50
C LEU A 453 26.62 19.17 -2.45
N ASN A 454 27.12 20.40 -2.65
CA ASN A 454 26.57 21.34 -3.64
C ASN A 454 26.57 20.74 -5.05
N SER A 455 27.68 20.11 -5.44
CA SER A 455 27.81 19.46 -6.76
C SER A 455 26.79 18.35 -6.96
N ILE A 456 26.53 17.55 -5.92
CA ILE A 456 25.49 16.51 -5.94
C ILE A 456 24.10 17.14 -6.08
N PHE A 457 23.80 18.18 -5.30
CA PHE A 457 22.48 18.82 -5.31
C PHE A 457 22.16 19.52 -6.64
N ASN A 458 23.17 20.02 -7.35
CA ASN A 458 22.97 20.58 -8.70
C ASN A 458 22.56 19.54 -9.74
N LYS A 459 22.76 18.24 -9.47
CA LYS A 459 22.27 17.14 -10.34
C LYS A 459 20.80 16.80 -10.07
N LEU A 460 20.22 17.24 -8.95
CA LEU A 460 18.86 16.89 -8.57
C LEU A 460 17.85 17.74 -9.35
N SER A 461 16.88 17.09 -10.00
CA SER A 461 15.76 17.77 -10.67
C SER A 461 14.71 18.22 -9.66
N ILE A 462 15.06 19.18 -8.80
CA ILE A 462 14.17 19.72 -7.76
C ILE A 462 13.81 21.16 -8.14
N PRO A 463 12.52 21.58 -8.04
CA PRO A 463 12.15 22.98 -8.22
C PRO A 463 12.93 23.85 -7.23
N LYS A 464 13.69 24.82 -7.76
CA LYS A 464 14.48 25.76 -6.95
C LYS A 464 13.63 26.84 -6.31
#